data_AF-A0A7C5UTA6-F1
#
_entry.id   AF-A0A7C5UTA6-F1
#
_cell.length_a   1.000
_cell.length_b   1.000
_cell.length_c   1.000
_cell.angle_alpha   90.00
_cell.angle_beta   90.00
_cell.angle_gamma   90.00
#
_symmetry.space_group_name_H-M   'P 1'
#
loop_
_entity.id
_entity.type
_entity.pdbx_description
1 polymer ?
#
loop_
_entity_poly.entity_id
_entity_poly.type
_entity_poly.pdbx_seq_one_letter_code
_entity_poly.pdbx_strand_id
1 'polypeptide(L)'
;MTYSGASPHNNDWDGTSELVKIYNEVYGNVVIVDDWINIYFKMSDIDSCNNLFIISPEKNYNFLEKLIIYKLVYEKRFNVIIFDEGPYSNDLLSYLNIPVSIKGFNYIKDVNGSPILRGKISLGNISLIVFFAYASPITVYNKSICRSIVSINNITVGVMCNIGNRSFLVIGDGSIAINSVIAFKSVLNPYITFLKHIIPSICDTK
;
A
#
# COMPACT_ATOMS: atom_id res chain seq x y z
N MET A 1 4.86 -16.73 8.87
CA MET A 1 5.74 -16.07 7.88
C MET A 1 4.95 -14.95 7.26
N THR A 2 5.52 -13.74 7.16
CA THR A 2 4.80 -12.57 6.65
C THR A 2 5.34 -12.24 5.27
N TYR A 3 4.48 -12.42 4.26
CA TYR A 3 4.81 -12.21 2.86
C TYR A 3 4.61 -10.76 2.45
N SER A 4 5.43 -10.26 1.52
CA SER A 4 5.26 -8.96 0.83
C SER A 4 5.87 -9.07 -0.56
N GLY A 5 5.22 -8.52 -1.59
CA GLY A 5 5.74 -8.52 -2.96
C GLY A 5 5.29 -7.28 -3.70
N ALA A 6 6.15 -6.75 -4.57
CA ALA A 6 5.91 -5.55 -5.39
C ALA A 6 5.36 -5.92 -6.78
N SER A 7 4.60 -5.00 -7.39
CA SER A 7 3.94 -5.15 -8.70
C SER A 7 4.94 -5.37 -9.85
N PRO A 8 4.68 -6.28 -10.81
CA PRO A 8 5.56 -6.56 -11.95
C PRO A 8 5.68 -5.43 -12.97
N HIS A 9 4.83 -4.40 -12.87
CA HIS A 9 4.83 -3.26 -13.80
C HIS A 9 5.53 -2.03 -13.24
N ASN A 10 6.31 -2.20 -12.18
CA ASN A 10 7.28 -1.21 -11.75
C ASN A 10 8.61 -1.57 -12.44
N ASN A 11 8.94 -0.86 -13.53
CA ASN A 11 10.13 -1.16 -14.33
C ASN A 11 11.43 -1.02 -13.50
N ASP A 12 11.38 -0.28 -12.38
CA ASP A 12 12.46 -0.08 -11.44
C ASP A 12 12.03 -0.48 -10.02
N TRP A 13 12.00 -1.79 -9.69
CA TRP A 13 12.02 -2.20 -8.27
C TRP A 13 13.26 -1.64 -7.55
N ASP A 14 14.29 -1.25 -8.30
CA ASP A 14 15.41 -0.43 -7.85
C ASP A 14 14.97 0.83 -7.11
N GLY A 15 13.79 1.39 -7.40
CA GLY A 15 13.20 2.51 -6.69
C GLY A 15 12.66 2.16 -5.29
N THR A 16 12.43 0.89 -4.98
CA THR A 16 11.86 0.41 -3.69
C THR A 16 12.67 -0.73 -3.05
N SER A 17 13.89 -0.99 -3.52
CA SER A 17 14.73 -2.08 -3.05
C SER A 17 15.10 -1.98 -1.55
N GLU A 18 15.16 -0.78 -0.98
CA GLU A 18 15.37 -0.60 0.46
C GLU A 18 14.11 -1.00 1.27
N LEU A 19 12.90 -0.84 0.73
CA LEU A 19 11.67 -1.33 1.37
C LEU A 19 11.73 -2.86 1.50
N VAL A 20 12.12 -3.53 0.42
CA VAL A 20 12.30 -4.98 0.37
C VAL A 20 13.29 -5.44 1.43
N LYS A 21 14.44 -4.76 1.55
CA LYS A 21 15.45 -5.05 2.60
C LYS A 21 14.87 -4.88 4.00
N ILE A 22 14.19 -3.77 4.29
CA ILE A 22 13.58 -3.50 5.60
C ILE A 22 12.58 -4.61 5.95
N TYR A 23 11.71 -4.99 5.02
CA TYR A 23 10.71 -6.02 5.28
C TYR A 23 11.34 -7.40 5.41
N ASN A 24 12.38 -7.70 4.63
CA ASN A 24 13.07 -8.97 4.72
C ASN A 24 13.84 -9.10 6.04
N GLU A 25 14.46 -8.02 6.53
CA GLU A 25 15.11 -7.97 7.84
C GLU A 25 14.13 -8.21 9.00
N VAL A 26 12.91 -7.68 8.89
CA VAL A 26 11.91 -7.75 9.99
C VAL A 26 11.04 -9.02 9.93
N TYR A 27 10.69 -9.49 8.73
CA TYR A 27 9.69 -10.55 8.52
C TYR A 27 10.23 -11.80 7.81
N GLY A 28 11.44 -11.73 7.27
CA GLY A 28 12.21 -12.87 6.77
C GLY A 28 11.75 -13.47 5.44
N ASN A 29 10.69 -12.97 4.79
CA ASN A 29 10.09 -13.63 3.61
C ASN A 29 9.43 -12.64 2.62
N VAL A 30 10.23 -11.82 1.94
CA VAL A 30 9.74 -10.94 0.85
C VAL A 30 10.02 -11.61 -0.49
N VAL A 31 9.01 -11.69 -1.37
CA VAL A 31 9.18 -12.23 -2.75
C VAL A 31 8.67 -11.19 -3.73
N ILE A 32 9.51 -10.83 -4.68
CA ILE A 32 9.13 -9.91 -5.76
C ILE A 32 8.24 -10.65 -6.76
N VAL A 33 7.11 -10.04 -7.13
CA VAL A 33 6.20 -10.60 -8.12
C VAL A 33 6.63 -10.09 -9.48
N ASP A 34 7.33 -10.94 -10.22
CA ASP A 34 7.70 -10.74 -11.62
C ASP A 34 6.61 -11.27 -12.57
N ASP A 35 5.87 -12.29 -12.14
CA ASP A 35 4.78 -12.91 -12.87
C ASP A 35 3.62 -13.29 -11.92
N TRP A 36 2.43 -12.78 -12.22
CA TRP A 36 1.23 -13.02 -11.40
C TRP A 36 0.81 -14.49 -11.39
N ILE A 37 0.86 -15.20 -12.52
CA ILE A 37 0.42 -16.59 -12.61
C ILE A 37 1.34 -17.48 -11.77
N ASN A 38 2.64 -17.30 -11.90
CA ASN A 38 3.64 -18.07 -11.16
C ASN A 38 3.55 -17.81 -9.66
N ILE A 39 3.30 -16.56 -9.24
CA ILE A 39 3.18 -16.28 -7.80
C ILE A 39 1.98 -16.99 -7.19
N TYR A 40 0.88 -17.11 -7.92
CA TYR A 40 -0.26 -17.89 -7.45
C TYR A 40 0.13 -19.33 -7.13
N PHE A 41 0.91 -20.01 -7.98
CA PHE A 41 1.31 -21.39 -7.71
C PHE A 41 2.41 -21.52 -6.63
N LYS A 42 3.29 -20.52 -6.49
CA LYS A 42 4.36 -20.53 -5.48
C LYS A 42 3.85 -20.31 -4.05
N MET A 43 2.75 -19.56 -3.88
CA MET A 43 2.23 -19.25 -2.55
C MET A 43 1.36 -20.39 -2.03
N SER A 44 1.66 -20.93 -0.84
CA SER A 44 0.78 -21.88 -0.16
C SER A 44 -0.27 -21.17 0.69
N ASP A 45 -1.37 -21.85 0.99
CA ASP A 45 -2.31 -21.43 2.02
C ASP A 45 -1.61 -21.61 3.38
N ILE A 46 -1.02 -20.54 3.92
CA ILE A 46 -0.37 -20.60 5.23
C ILE A 46 -1.30 -19.91 6.23
N ASP A 47 -1.43 -20.48 7.44
CA ASP A 47 -2.10 -19.92 8.61
C ASP A 47 -1.48 -18.59 9.13
N SER A 48 -0.58 -17.97 8.38
CA SER A 48 0.09 -16.73 8.72
C SER A 48 -0.41 -15.53 7.91
N CYS A 49 -0.20 -14.34 8.45
CA CYS A 49 -0.60 -13.09 7.81
C CYS A 49 0.18 -12.85 6.51
N ASN A 50 -0.48 -13.04 5.36
CA ASN A 50 0.08 -12.77 4.04
C ASN A 50 -0.32 -11.37 3.58
N ASN A 51 0.60 -10.63 2.96
CA ASN A 51 0.35 -9.26 2.53
C ASN A 51 0.84 -9.05 1.10
N LEU A 52 -0.01 -8.50 0.24
CA LEU A 52 0.33 -8.14 -1.13
C LEU A 52 0.60 -6.64 -1.18
N PHE A 53 1.78 -6.22 -1.66
CA PHE A 53 2.08 -4.82 -1.88
C PHE A 53 1.90 -4.47 -3.36
N ILE A 54 1.24 -3.36 -3.62
CA ILE A 54 1.08 -2.80 -4.95
C ILE A 54 1.56 -1.36 -4.86
N ILE A 55 2.71 -1.09 -5.48
CA ILE A 55 3.41 0.18 -5.33
C ILE A 55 3.56 0.81 -6.70
N SER A 56 2.98 2.00 -6.86
CA SER A 56 3.03 2.87 -8.03
C SER A 56 2.90 2.10 -9.35
N PRO A 57 1.79 1.35 -9.56
CA PRO A 57 1.58 0.68 -10.85
C PRO A 57 1.53 1.71 -11.99
N GLU A 58 2.23 1.46 -13.09
CA GLU A 58 2.31 2.39 -14.23
C GLU A 58 1.21 2.16 -15.29
N LYS A 59 0.45 1.06 -15.16
CA LYS A 59 -0.63 0.70 -16.07
C LYS A 59 -1.71 -0.12 -15.38
N ASN A 60 -2.89 -0.14 -16.00
CA ASN A 60 -4.01 -0.93 -15.53
C ASN A 60 -3.71 -2.44 -15.61
N TYR A 61 -4.28 -3.19 -14.67
CA TYR A 61 -4.24 -4.65 -14.66
C TYR A 61 -5.21 -5.22 -15.69
N ASN A 62 -4.74 -6.18 -16.48
CA ASN A 62 -5.62 -6.93 -17.37
C ASN A 62 -6.52 -7.90 -16.58
N PHE A 63 -7.51 -8.49 -17.26
CA PHE A 63 -8.48 -9.38 -16.62
C PHE A 63 -7.83 -10.58 -15.89
N LEU A 64 -6.83 -11.22 -16.52
CA LEU A 64 -6.16 -12.38 -15.95
C LEU A 64 -5.38 -12.00 -14.68
N GLU A 65 -4.68 -10.86 -14.70
CA GLU A 65 -3.96 -10.34 -13.54
C GLU A 65 -4.91 -10.04 -12.38
N LYS A 66 -6.03 -9.34 -12.66
CA LYS A 66 -7.06 -9.05 -11.66
C LYS A 66 -7.64 -10.32 -11.06
N LEU A 67 -7.92 -11.33 -11.89
CA LEU A 67 -8.42 -12.63 -11.44
C LEU A 67 -7.40 -13.32 -10.52
N ILE A 68 -6.12 -13.33 -10.87
CA ILE A 68 -5.09 -13.92 -10.02
C ILE A 68 -4.95 -13.18 -8.69
N ILE A 69 -4.92 -11.84 -8.72
CA ILE A 69 -4.88 -11.03 -7.48
C ILE A 69 -6.09 -11.32 -6.62
N TYR A 70 -7.29 -11.41 -7.21
CA TYR A 70 -8.50 -11.80 -6.49
C TYR A 70 -8.34 -13.16 -5.81
N LYS A 71 -7.79 -14.17 -6.50
CA LYS A 71 -7.54 -15.48 -5.88
C LYS A 71 -6.53 -15.42 -4.74
N LEU A 72 -5.44 -14.65 -4.89
CA LEU A 72 -4.49 -14.43 -3.79
C LEU A 72 -5.18 -13.82 -2.57
N VAL A 73 -6.03 -12.81 -2.78
CA VAL A 73 -6.74 -12.10 -1.70
C VAL A 73 -7.76 -13.00 -1.01
N TYR A 74 -8.64 -13.64 -1.78
CA TYR A 74 -9.81 -14.33 -1.24
C TYR A 74 -9.61 -15.82 -1.00
N GLU A 75 -8.90 -16.52 -1.89
CA GLU A 75 -8.60 -17.96 -1.70
C GLU A 75 -7.39 -18.12 -0.77
N LYS A 76 -6.30 -17.38 -1.03
CA LYS A 76 -5.03 -17.48 -0.26
C LYS A 76 -4.89 -16.49 0.88
N ARG A 77 -5.94 -15.74 1.17
CA ARG A 77 -6.09 -14.96 2.40
C ARG A 77 -5.10 -13.79 2.53
N PHE A 78 -4.73 -13.14 1.43
CA PHE A 78 -3.83 -11.99 1.44
C PHE A 78 -4.55 -10.69 1.86
N ASN A 79 -3.91 -9.95 2.75
CA ASN A 79 -4.19 -8.52 2.92
C ASN A 79 -3.57 -7.75 1.75
N VAL A 80 -4.06 -6.54 1.48
CA VAL A 80 -3.56 -5.73 0.36
C VAL A 80 -3.11 -4.37 0.85
N ILE A 81 -1.91 -3.96 0.44
CA ILE A 81 -1.35 -2.63 0.68
C ILE A 81 -1.08 -1.99 -0.68
N ILE A 82 -1.76 -0.89 -0.97
CA ILE A 82 -1.62 -0.11 -2.20
C ILE A 82 -1.04 1.25 -1.86
N PHE A 83 0.07 1.60 -2.51
CA PHE A 83 0.61 2.95 -2.57
C PHE A 83 0.58 3.40 -4.02
N ASP A 84 -0.32 4.32 -4.37
CA ASP A 84 -0.56 4.72 -5.76
C ASP A 84 -1.10 6.14 -5.83
N GLU A 85 -0.35 7.06 -6.43
CA GLU A 85 -0.80 8.41 -6.74
C GLU A 85 -1.57 8.51 -8.06
N GLY A 86 -1.50 7.48 -8.91
CA GLY A 86 -2.15 7.38 -10.20
C GLY A 86 -3.57 6.79 -10.13
N PRO A 87 -4.21 6.61 -11.29
CA PRO A 87 -5.54 6.02 -11.37
C PRO A 87 -5.52 4.48 -11.47
N TYR A 88 -4.34 3.86 -11.62
CA TYR A 88 -4.21 2.50 -12.16
C TYR A 88 -4.69 1.40 -11.20
N SER A 89 -4.65 1.66 -9.89
CA SER A 89 -5.22 0.73 -8.90
C SER A 89 -6.74 0.79 -8.81
N ASN A 90 -7.42 1.81 -9.35
CA ASN A 90 -8.88 1.98 -9.16
C ASN A 90 -9.70 0.81 -9.73
N ASP A 91 -9.34 0.30 -10.90
CA ASP A 91 -10.02 -0.84 -11.51
C ASP A 91 -9.87 -2.10 -10.65
N LEU A 92 -8.67 -2.32 -10.08
CA LEU A 92 -8.43 -3.41 -9.14
C LEU A 92 -9.18 -3.22 -7.81
N LEU A 93 -9.20 -1.99 -7.26
CA LEU A 93 -9.96 -1.66 -6.05
C LEU A 93 -11.45 -1.99 -6.23
N SER A 94 -12.02 -1.61 -7.37
CA SER A 94 -13.39 -1.95 -7.73
C SER A 94 -13.59 -3.45 -7.88
N TYR A 95 -12.65 -4.16 -8.53
CA TYR A 95 -12.72 -5.61 -8.74
C TYR A 95 -12.66 -6.39 -7.43
N LEU A 96 -11.94 -5.89 -6.43
CA LEU A 96 -11.86 -6.43 -5.07
C LEU A 96 -12.96 -5.89 -4.14
N ASN A 97 -13.98 -5.20 -4.66
CA ASN A 97 -15.07 -4.61 -3.87
C ASN A 97 -14.60 -3.70 -2.71
N ILE A 98 -13.45 -3.05 -2.87
CA ILE A 98 -12.92 -2.09 -1.89
C ILE A 98 -13.59 -0.75 -2.18
N PRO A 99 -14.38 -0.16 -1.26
CA PRO A 99 -15.25 0.98 -1.55
C PRO A 99 -14.49 2.30 -1.45
N VAL A 100 -13.41 2.41 -2.20
CA VAL A 100 -12.55 3.60 -2.25
C VAL A 100 -12.11 3.88 -3.68
N SER A 101 -11.81 5.13 -3.99
CA SER A 101 -11.23 5.52 -5.28
C SER A 101 -10.16 6.59 -5.08
N ILE A 102 -9.03 6.41 -5.75
CA ILE A 102 -7.93 7.35 -5.83
C ILE A 102 -8.26 8.37 -6.92
N LYS A 103 -8.25 9.66 -6.57
CA LYS A 103 -8.35 10.76 -7.52
C LYS A 103 -6.99 10.96 -8.19
N GLY A 104 -6.59 9.96 -8.98
CA GLY A 104 -5.27 9.86 -9.59
C GLY A 104 -4.87 11.13 -10.34
N PHE A 105 -3.61 11.53 -10.18
CA PHE A 105 -3.01 12.74 -10.77
C PHE A 105 -3.63 14.09 -10.35
N ASN A 106 -4.66 14.10 -9.49
CA ASN A 106 -5.20 15.32 -8.89
C ASN A 106 -4.45 15.66 -7.59
N TYR A 107 -3.15 15.90 -7.72
CA TYR A 107 -2.26 16.09 -6.58
C TYR A 107 -2.69 17.25 -5.71
N ILE A 108 -2.64 17.05 -4.39
CA ILE A 108 -2.78 18.13 -3.42
C ILE A 108 -1.55 19.03 -3.53
N LYS A 109 -1.76 20.35 -3.53
CA LYS A 109 -0.70 21.36 -3.60
C LYS A 109 -0.82 22.35 -2.45
N ASP A 110 0.30 22.94 -2.03
CA ASP A 110 0.28 24.07 -1.09
C ASP A 110 -0.14 25.37 -1.80
N VAL A 111 -0.14 26.47 -1.04
CA VAL A 111 -0.47 27.82 -1.54
C VAL A 111 0.47 28.31 -2.64
N ASN A 112 1.69 27.76 -2.73
CA ASN A 112 2.69 28.09 -3.73
C ASN A 112 2.69 27.09 -4.91
N GLY A 113 1.78 26.11 -4.92
CA GLY A 113 1.71 25.09 -5.94
C GLY A 113 2.67 23.91 -5.76
N SER A 114 3.41 23.84 -4.65
CA SER A 114 4.31 22.72 -4.35
C SER A 114 3.51 21.43 -4.10
N PRO A 115 3.85 20.30 -4.75
CA PRO A 115 3.24 19.01 -4.51
C PRO A 115 3.84 18.26 -3.31
N ILE A 116 4.78 18.88 -2.57
CA ILE A 116 5.43 18.31 -1.39
C ILE A 116 4.76 18.87 -0.14
N LEU A 117 4.07 18.02 0.63
CA LEU A 117 3.19 18.44 1.72
C LEU A 117 3.40 17.61 2.98
N ARG A 118 3.26 18.25 4.14
CA ARG A 118 3.21 17.52 5.41
C ARG A 118 1.83 16.88 5.59
N GLY A 119 1.81 15.60 5.90
CA GLY A 119 0.60 14.87 6.25
C GLY A 119 0.75 14.15 7.58
N LYS A 120 -0.39 13.89 8.21
CA LYS A 120 -0.47 13.08 9.43
C LYS A 120 -0.86 11.66 9.06
N ILE A 121 -0.09 10.69 9.54
CA ILE A 121 -0.44 9.27 9.51
C ILE A 121 -0.88 8.86 10.91
N SER A 122 -2.00 8.15 11.03
CA SER A 122 -2.54 7.58 12.27
C SER A 122 -2.94 6.12 12.03
N LEU A 123 -2.07 5.18 12.40
CA LEU A 123 -2.25 3.75 12.17
C LEU A 123 -1.92 2.97 13.45
N GLY A 124 -2.87 2.17 13.94
CA GLY A 124 -2.74 1.52 15.25
C GLY A 124 -2.46 2.54 16.35
N ASN A 125 -1.37 2.33 17.09
CA ASN A 125 -0.95 3.21 18.19
C ASN A 125 0.06 4.30 17.77
N ILE A 126 0.41 4.39 16.48
CA ILE A 126 1.35 5.39 16.00
C ILE A 126 0.63 6.59 15.38
N SER A 127 1.17 7.77 15.65
CA SER A 127 0.79 9.03 15.00
C SER A 127 2.06 9.74 14.56
N LEU A 128 2.26 9.85 13.24
CA LEU A 128 3.48 10.39 12.63
C LEU A 128 3.16 11.56 11.70
N ILE A 129 4.12 12.46 11.55
CA ILE A 129 4.11 13.48 10.51
C ILE A 129 5.19 13.10 9.49
N VAL A 130 4.81 12.97 8.22
CA VAL A 130 5.72 12.72 7.12
C VAL A 130 5.46 13.71 5.98
N PHE A 131 6.42 13.84 5.08
CA PHE A 131 6.19 14.54 3.82
C PHE A 131 5.71 13.57 2.74
N PHE A 132 4.71 14.00 1.99
CA PHE A 132 4.15 13.33 0.84
C PHE A 132 4.57 14.11 -0.40
N ALA A 133 4.91 13.42 -1.47
CA ALA A 133 5.24 14.02 -2.75
C ALA A 133 4.27 13.51 -3.80
N TYR A 134 3.43 14.41 -4.33
CA TYR A 134 2.38 14.08 -5.30
C TYR A 134 1.23 13.23 -4.73
N ALA A 135 0.85 13.47 -3.47
CA ALA A 135 -0.30 12.80 -2.86
C ALA A 135 -1.62 13.11 -3.60
N SER A 136 -2.31 12.05 -4.00
CA SER A 136 -3.65 12.06 -4.59
C SER A 136 -4.73 11.83 -3.52
N PRO A 137 -5.84 12.61 -3.52
CA PRO A 137 -6.96 12.39 -2.61
C PRO A 137 -7.63 11.03 -2.81
N ILE A 138 -8.12 10.45 -1.71
CA ILE A 138 -8.95 9.24 -1.72
C ILE A 138 -10.40 9.59 -1.39
N THR A 139 -11.31 9.14 -2.24
CA THR A 139 -12.76 9.13 -1.97
C THR A 139 -13.13 7.83 -1.29
N VAL A 140 -13.88 7.90 -0.20
CA VAL A 140 -14.38 6.74 0.55
C VAL A 140 -15.90 6.66 0.38
N TYR A 141 -16.38 5.57 -0.21
CA TYR A 141 -17.80 5.36 -0.47
C TYR A 141 -18.53 4.69 0.70
N ASN A 142 -17.81 3.95 1.55
CA ASN A 142 -18.38 3.32 2.73
C ASN A 142 -17.49 3.51 3.97
N LYS A 143 -17.86 4.47 4.82
CA LYS A 143 -17.12 4.82 6.05
C LYS A 143 -17.32 3.85 7.21
N SER A 144 -18.29 2.92 7.13
CA SER A 144 -18.47 1.92 8.19
C SER A 144 -17.42 0.82 8.15
N ILE A 145 -16.86 0.55 6.96
CA ILE A 145 -15.81 -0.46 6.76
C ILE A 145 -14.43 0.15 6.50
N CYS A 146 -14.38 1.40 6.03
CA CYS A 146 -13.13 2.12 5.73
C CYS A 146 -12.96 3.35 6.62
N ARG A 147 -11.83 3.45 7.30
CA ARG A 147 -11.44 4.61 8.10
C ARG A 147 -10.26 5.35 7.46
N SER A 148 -10.28 6.68 7.56
CA SER A 148 -9.13 7.51 7.17
C SER A 148 -7.99 7.29 8.15
N ILE A 149 -6.78 7.05 7.63
CA ILE A 149 -5.54 6.89 8.41
C ILE A 149 -4.47 7.88 7.99
N VAL A 150 -4.61 8.54 6.83
CA VAL A 150 -3.71 9.59 6.38
C VAL A 150 -4.52 10.80 5.94
N SER A 151 -4.15 11.97 6.47
CA SER A 151 -4.74 13.24 6.09
C SER A 151 -3.69 14.32 5.82
N ILE A 152 -3.97 15.14 4.81
CA ILE A 152 -3.21 16.34 4.44
C ILE A 152 -4.21 17.49 4.34
N ASN A 153 -4.07 18.53 5.17
CA ASN A 153 -4.98 19.69 5.15
C ASN A 153 -6.48 19.30 5.18
N ASN A 154 -6.84 18.34 6.05
CA ASN A 154 -8.20 17.74 6.17
C ASN A 154 -8.69 16.93 4.95
N ILE A 155 -7.85 16.73 3.93
CA ILE A 155 -8.13 15.85 2.80
C ILE A 155 -7.65 14.44 3.14
N THR A 156 -8.49 13.43 2.91
CA THR A 156 -8.09 12.02 3.08
C THR A 156 -7.19 11.60 1.94
N VAL A 157 -6.02 11.08 2.28
CA VAL A 157 -5.00 10.58 1.34
C VAL A 157 -4.73 9.10 1.57
N GLY A 158 -5.15 8.55 2.70
CA GLY A 158 -4.91 7.15 3.02
C GLY A 158 -5.99 6.58 3.91
N VAL A 159 -6.34 5.33 3.67
CA VAL A 159 -7.48 4.64 4.26
C VAL A 159 -7.13 3.21 4.60
N MET A 160 -7.73 2.71 5.67
CA MET A 160 -7.70 1.31 6.04
C MET A 160 -9.13 0.78 6.03
N CYS A 161 -9.37 -0.29 5.27
CA CYS A 161 -10.66 -0.95 5.15
C CYS A 161 -10.58 -2.38 5.67
N ASN A 162 -11.60 -2.83 6.40
CA ASN A 162 -11.73 -4.21 6.84
C ASN A 162 -12.95 -4.83 6.16
N ILE A 163 -12.73 -5.86 5.33
CA ILE A 163 -13.80 -6.55 4.58
C ILE A 163 -13.67 -8.05 4.85
N GLY A 164 -14.64 -8.61 5.56
CA GLY A 164 -14.55 -9.98 6.07
C GLY A 164 -13.37 -10.12 7.03
N ASN A 165 -12.47 -11.08 6.75
CA ASN A 165 -11.24 -11.32 7.53
C ASN A 165 -9.98 -10.76 6.83
N ARG A 166 -10.14 -9.73 6.00
CA ARG A 166 -9.06 -9.09 5.26
C ARG A 166 -9.00 -7.60 5.54
N SER A 167 -7.78 -7.12 5.58
CA SER A 167 -7.43 -5.73 5.78
C SER A 167 -6.83 -5.17 4.48
N PHE A 168 -7.30 -4.00 4.09
CA PHE A 168 -6.87 -3.29 2.89
C PHE A 168 -6.37 -1.91 3.29
N LEU A 169 -5.11 -1.62 2.99
CA LEU A 169 -4.49 -0.31 3.16
C LEU A 169 -4.32 0.32 1.79
N VAL A 170 -4.84 1.53 1.60
CA VAL A 170 -4.67 2.29 0.36
C VAL A 170 -4.16 3.67 0.72
N ILE A 171 -3.03 4.08 0.15
CA ILE A 171 -2.49 5.43 0.27
C ILE A 171 -2.26 5.99 -1.13
N GLY A 172 -2.76 7.20 -1.35
CA GLY A 172 -2.70 7.92 -2.61
C GLY A 172 -1.31 8.46 -2.97
N ASP A 173 -0.23 7.84 -2.51
CA ASP A 173 1.14 8.31 -2.69
C ASP A 173 2.14 7.14 -2.65
N GLY A 174 2.81 6.86 -3.76
CA GLY A 174 3.90 5.88 -3.88
C GLY A 174 5.24 6.33 -3.28
N SER A 175 5.49 7.64 -3.18
CA SER A 175 6.77 8.22 -2.74
C SER A 175 7.11 7.90 -1.28
N ILE A 176 6.14 7.48 -0.46
CA ILE A 176 6.38 7.09 0.93
C ILE A 176 7.18 5.77 1.07
N ALA A 177 7.32 5.04 -0.03
CA ALA A 177 7.96 3.72 -0.08
C ALA A 177 9.23 3.67 -0.93
N ILE A 178 9.66 4.80 -1.51
CA ILE A 178 10.83 4.85 -2.39
C ILE A 178 12.13 4.95 -1.60
N ASN A 179 13.22 4.49 -2.22
CA ASN A 179 14.56 4.44 -1.63
C ASN A 179 15.03 5.78 -1.05
N SER A 180 14.74 6.90 -1.70
CA SER A 180 15.25 8.21 -1.26
C SER A 180 14.74 8.63 0.13
N VAL A 181 13.50 8.27 0.48
CA VAL A 181 12.92 8.63 1.80
C VAL A 181 13.28 7.63 2.90
N ILE A 182 13.69 6.42 2.53
CA ILE A 182 14.10 5.35 3.46
C ILE A 182 15.62 5.13 3.55
N ALA A 183 16.41 5.77 2.69
CA ALA A 183 17.87 5.60 2.64
C ALA A 183 18.56 5.90 3.98
N PHE A 184 18.03 6.87 4.73
CA PHE A 184 18.50 7.15 6.09
C PHE A 184 17.93 6.14 7.08
N LYS A 185 18.69 5.06 7.34
CA LYS A 185 18.34 3.95 8.24
C LYS A 185 18.44 4.35 9.71
N SER A 186 17.52 5.20 10.17
CA SER A 186 17.39 5.60 11.58
C SER A 186 16.00 5.28 12.11
N VAL A 187 15.92 4.91 13.39
CA VAL A 187 14.63 4.80 14.11
C VAL A 187 13.88 6.14 14.18
N LEU A 188 14.59 7.26 13.98
CA LEU A 188 13.99 8.58 13.89
C LEU A 188 13.42 8.88 12.50
N ASN A 189 13.67 8.01 11.51
CA ASN A 189 13.05 8.16 10.19
C ASN A 189 11.57 7.77 10.29
N PRO A 190 10.64 8.73 10.13
CA PRO A 190 9.22 8.46 10.30
C PRO A 190 8.66 7.57 9.19
N TYR A 191 9.27 7.53 8.00
CA TYR A 191 8.88 6.61 6.91
C TYR A 191 9.16 5.17 7.30
N ILE A 192 10.36 4.88 7.81
CA ILE A 192 10.73 3.53 8.27
C ILE A 192 9.83 3.09 9.42
N THR A 193 9.58 4.00 10.37
CA THR A 193 8.70 3.72 11.52
C THR A 193 7.29 3.38 11.05
N PHE A 194 6.72 4.17 10.14
CA PHE A 194 5.44 3.90 9.53
C PHE A 194 5.42 2.53 8.83
N LEU A 195 6.35 2.30 7.92
CA LEU A 195 6.45 1.08 7.12
C LEU A 195 6.57 -0.18 7.98
N LYS A 196 7.33 -0.14 9.09
CA LYS A 196 7.42 -1.26 10.03
C LYS A 196 6.13 -1.52 10.80
N HIS A 197 5.27 -0.52 11.02
CA HIS A 197 4.01 -0.66 11.75
C HIS A 197 2.82 -1.11 10.88
N ILE A 198 2.95 -1.08 9.55
CA ILE A 198 1.89 -1.50 8.63
C ILE A 198 1.46 -2.94 8.91
N ILE A 199 2.43 -3.86 8.90
CA ILE A 199 2.15 -5.30 9.01
C ILE A 199 1.53 -5.65 10.36
N PRO A 200 2.09 -5.25 11.53
CA PRO A 200 1.42 -5.44 12.82
C PRO A 200 -0.01 -4.90 12.81
N SER A 201 -0.24 -3.71 12.27
CA SER A 201 -1.57 -3.09 12.25
C SER A 201 -2.60 -3.82 11.38
N ILE A 202 -2.15 -4.51 10.34
CA ILE A 202 -3.00 -5.23 9.38
C ILE A 202 -3.18 -6.71 9.81
N CYS A 203 -2.17 -7.28 10.47
CA CYS A 203 -2.11 -8.68 10.87
C CYS A 203 -2.66 -8.96 12.28
N ASP A 204 -2.59 -8.00 13.21
CA ASP A 204 -3.03 -8.16 14.60
C ASP A 204 -4.53 -7.88 14.79
N THR A 205 -5.34 -7.89 13.73
CA THR A 205 -6.80 -7.84 13.83
C THR A 205 -7.33 -9.20 14.32
N LYS A 206 -7.12 -9.49 15.60
CA LYS A 206 -7.80 -10.55 16.36
C LYS A 206 -8.95 -9.97 17.16
#